data_AF-A0A314ZM53-F1
#
_entry.id   AF-A0A314ZM53-F1
#
_cell.length_a   1.000
_cell.length_b   1.000
_cell.length_c   1.000
_cell.angle_alpha   90.00
_cell.angle_beta   90.00
_cell.angle_gamma   90.00
#
_symmetry.space_group_name_H-M   'P 1'
#
loop_
_entity.id
_entity.type
_entity.pdbx_description
1 polymer ?
#
loop_
_entity_poly.entity_id
_entity_poly.type
_entity_poly.pdbx_seq_one_letter_code
_entity_poly.pdbx_strand_id
1 'polypeptide(L)'
;MTSFPCWKWMNHVSTMTYPYEGLIINQYQTNDTFGNNTDGTNITGFNVLEGLHINYGKPHTLSGSKKWEKVFIMLGMTVLYRILFYLVIRFASKNQRT
;
A
#
# COMPACT_ATOMS: atom_id res chain seq x y z
N MET A 1 -11.08 23.92 -11.48
CA MET A 1 -11.56 22.57 -11.84
C MET A 1 -11.49 21.70 -10.60
N THR A 2 -12.66 21.33 -10.07
CA THR A 2 -12.84 20.61 -8.81
C THR A 2 -12.49 19.13 -8.97
N SER A 3 -11.29 18.72 -8.55
CA SER A 3 -10.95 17.31 -8.46
C SER A 3 -11.73 16.69 -7.31
N PHE A 4 -12.67 15.79 -7.64
CA PHE A 4 -13.51 15.12 -6.67
C PHE A 4 -12.63 14.38 -5.64
N PRO A 5 -12.71 14.72 -4.34
CA PRO A 5 -11.89 14.11 -3.29
C PRO A 5 -12.09 12.59 -3.16
N CYS A 6 -13.19 12.06 -3.70
CA CYS A 6 -13.54 10.65 -3.75
C CYS A 6 -12.47 9.78 -4.44
N TRP A 7 -11.75 10.31 -5.45
CA TRP A 7 -10.72 9.54 -6.15
C TRP A 7 -9.47 9.30 -5.28
N LYS A 8 -9.06 10.29 -4.48
CA LYS A 8 -7.98 10.09 -3.49
C LYS A 8 -8.38 9.08 -2.42
N TRP A 9 -9.64 9.09 -2.00
CA TRP A 9 -10.15 8.12 -1.03
C TRP A 9 -10.19 6.69 -1.59
N MET A 10 -10.49 6.51 -2.87
CA MET A 10 -10.47 5.20 -3.50
C MET A 10 -9.09 4.53 -3.45
N ASN A 11 -8.01 5.32 -3.51
CA ASN A 11 -6.65 4.79 -3.35
C ASN A 11 -6.40 4.22 -1.94
N HIS A 12 -7.06 4.75 -0.90
CA HIS A 12 -6.97 4.21 0.46
C HIS A 12 -7.75 2.91 0.66
N VAL A 13 -8.85 2.71 -0.10
CA VAL A 13 -9.69 1.51 -0.02
C VAL A 13 -9.17 0.39 -0.93
N SER A 14 -8.32 0.71 -1.90
CA SER A 14 -7.72 -0.27 -2.81
C SER A 14 -6.79 -1.23 -2.05
N THR A 15 -7.22 -2.49 -1.99
CA THR A 15 -6.43 -3.58 -1.41
C THR A 15 -5.20 -3.96 -2.21
N MET A 16 -5.07 -3.51 -3.46
CA MET A 16 -3.85 -3.68 -4.26
C MET A 16 -2.76 -2.66 -3.94
N THR A 17 -3.10 -1.51 -3.37
CA THR A 17 -2.11 -0.45 -3.07
C THR A 17 -1.11 -0.90 -2.00
N TYR A 18 -1.59 -1.53 -0.93
CA TYR A 18 -0.74 -1.99 0.19
C TYR A 18 0.29 -3.10 -0.16
N PRO A 19 -0.06 -4.18 -0.89
CA PRO A 19 0.93 -5.17 -1.33
C PRO A 19 1.95 -4.58 -2.31
N TYR A 20 1.50 -3.72 -3.22
CA TYR A 20 2.39 -3.06 -4.18
C TYR A 20 3.43 -2.19 -3.47
N GLU A 21 3.00 -1.35 -2.52
CA GLU A 21 3.92 -0.58 -1.68
C GLU A 21 4.88 -1.49 -0.90
N GLY A 22 4.40 -2.62 -0.36
CA GLY A 22 5.23 -3.59 0.33
C GLY A 22 6.33 -4.20 -0.55
N LEU A 23 6.00 -4.56 -1.79
CA LEU A 23 6.95 -5.12 -2.76
C LEU A 23 8.01 -4.09 -3.17
N ILE A 24 7.61 -2.84 -3.45
CA ILE A 24 8.54 -1.77 -3.81
C ILE A 24 9.50 -1.48 -2.65
N ILE A 25 8.98 -1.40 -1.43
CA ILE A 25 9.83 -1.19 -0.25
C ILE A 25 10.83 -2.34 -0.12
N ASN A 26 10.42 -3.58 -0.38
CA ASN A 26 11.34 -4.71 -0.32
C ASN A 26 12.44 -4.64 -1.41
N GLN A 27 12.09 -4.21 -2.62
CA GLN A 27 13.03 -4.17 -3.75
C GLN A 27 14.04 -3.02 -3.67
N TYR A 28 13.60 -1.84 -3.25
CA TYR A 28 14.40 -0.61 -3.36
C TYR A 28 15.00 -0.14 -2.03
N GLN A 29 14.87 -0.90 -0.94
CA GLN A 29 15.59 -0.67 0.32
C GLN A 29 17.08 -1.08 0.20
N THR A 30 17.79 -0.53 -0.77
CA THR A 30 19.23 -0.74 -0.97
C THR A 30 19.95 0.58 -1.18
N ASN A 31 21.23 0.59 -0.80
CA ASN A 31 22.18 1.69 -1.09
C ASN A 31 22.76 1.60 -2.50
N ASP A 32 22.42 0.56 -3.27
CA ASP A 32 22.91 0.40 -4.65
C ASP A 32 22.42 1.56 -5.53
N THR A 33 23.29 1.95 -6.46
CA THR A 33 23.03 3.03 -7.41
C THR A 33 22.34 2.47 -8.64
N PHE A 34 21.17 3.03 -8.99
CA PHE A 34 20.37 2.60 -10.14
C PHE A 34 20.63 3.42 -11.41
N GLY A 35 21.37 4.52 -11.28
CA GLY A 35 21.75 5.40 -12.39
C GLY A 35 22.22 6.75 -11.88
N ASN A 36 22.64 7.62 -12.80
CA ASN A 36 23.07 8.97 -12.48
C ASN A 36 22.10 9.98 -13.09
N ASN A 37 21.80 11.03 -12.33
CA ASN A 37 21.04 12.16 -12.83
C ASN A 37 21.91 13.01 -13.79
N THR A 38 21.27 13.87 -14.58
CA THR A 38 21.95 14.84 -15.47
C THR A 38 22.89 15.78 -14.69
N ASP A 39 22.62 15.98 -13.40
CA ASP A 39 23.44 16.76 -12.45
C ASP A 39 24.62 15.97 -11.86
N GLY A 40 24.85 14.72 -12.26
CA GLY A 40 25.96 13.88 -11.80
C GLY A 40 25.76 13.23 -10.42
N THR A 41 24.62 13.45 -9.77
CA THR A 41 24.27 12.77 -8.50
C THR A 41 23.82 11.34 -8.75
N ASN A 42 24.36 10.38 -7.98
CA ASN A 42 23.94 8.99 -8.04
C ASN A 42 22.53 8.81 -7.44
N ILE A 43 21.65 8.14 -8.18
CA ILE A 43 20.28 7.83 -7.76
C ILE A 43 20.32 6.48 -7.04
N THR A 44 20.03 6.50 -5.74
CA THR A 44 19.91 5.27 -4.94
C THR A 44 18.47 4.79 -4.88
N GLY A 45 18.25 3.57 -4.40
CA GLY A 45 16.91 3.02 -4.19
C GLY A 45 16.04 3.96 -3.34
N PHE A 46 16.60 4.55 -2.28
CA PHE A 46 15.90 5.51 -1.41
C PHE A 46 15.34 6.72 -2.15
N ASN A 47 16.04 7.26 -3.15
CA ASN A 47 15.55 8.38 -3.95
C ASN A 47 14.34 7.98 -4.81
N VAL A 48 14.29 6.73 -5.28
CA VAL A 48 13.13 6.19 -6.01
C VAL A 48 11.92 6.08 -5.10
N LEU A 49 12.07 5.55 -3.88
CA LEU A 49 10.95 5.49 -2.94
C LEU A 49 10.49 6.89 -2.51
N GLU A 50 11.41 7.85 -2.36
CA GLU A 50 11.09 9.24 -2.00
C GLU A 50 10.24 9.91 -3.09
N GLY A 51 10.61 9.73 -4.37
CA GLY A 51 9.82 10.24 -5.50
C GLY A 51 8.42 9.62 -5.62
N LEU A 52 8.23 8.39 -5.14
CA LEU A 52 6.92 7.72 -5.10
C LEU A 52 6.04 8.16 -3.92
N HIS A 53 6.52 9.05 -3.04
CA HIS A 53 5.84 9.46 -1.81
C HIS A 53 5.34 8.28 -0.94
N ILE A 54 6.01 7.14 -1.02
CA ILE A 54 5.68 5.96 -0.20
C ILE A 54 6.22 6.22 1.20
N ASN A 55 5.41 6.05 2.24
CA ASN A 55 5.87 6.21 3.61
C ASN A 55 6.58 4.93 4.08
N TYR A 56 7.87 4.80 3.77
CA TYR A 56 8.69 3.64 4.11
C TYR A 56 9.53 3.82 5.39
N GLY A 57 9.38 4.96 6.08
CA GLY A 57 10.26 5.35 7.19
C GLY A 57 11.47 6.14 6.70
N LYS A 58 12.01 7.05 7.53
CA LYS A 58 13.25 7.74 7.14
C LYS A 58 14.35 6.70 6.95
N PRO A 59 15.33 6.93 6.04
CA PRO A 59 16.59 6.20 6.10
C PRO A 59 17.08 6.26 7.56
N HIS A 60 17.72 5.20 8.06
CA HIS A 60 18.24 5.04 9.44
C HIS A 60 17.24 4.97 10.63
N THR A 61 15.93 5.19 10.49
CA THR A 61 14.99 5.05 11.63
C THR A 61 13.98 3.91 11.41
N LEU A 62 14.23 2.77 12.07
CA LEU A 62 13.26 1.71 12.36
C LEU A 62 12.47 1.14 11.14
N SER A 63 13.20 0.50 10.22
CA SER A 63 12.66 -0.26 9.07
C SER A 63 11.72 -1.43 9.46
N GLY A 64 11.78 -1.91 10.71
CA GLY A 64 10.97 -3.05 11.17
C GLY A 64 9.47 -2.74 11.27
N SER A 65 9.09 -1.74 12.05
CA SER A 65 7.68 -1.54 12.44
C SER A 65 6.75 -1.19 11.28
N LYS A 66 7.23 -0.42 10.29
CA LYS A 66 6.40 0.03 9.15
C LYS A 66 6.15 -1.05 8.11
N LYS A 67 7.05 -2.02 7.95
CA LYS A 67 6.81 -3.20 7.09
C LYS A 67 5.65 -4.04 7.61
N TRP A 68 5.69 -4.34 8.91
CA TRP A 68 4.66 -5.12 9.57
C TRP A 68 3.30 -4.42 9.57
N GLU A 69 3.28 -3.09 9.66
CA GLU A 69 2.05 -2.29 9.52
C GLU A 69 1.31 -2.57 8.19
N LYS A 70 2.03 -2.58 7.07
CA LYS A 70 1.45 -2.92 5.76
C LYS A 70 0.89 -4.35 5.72
N VAL A 71 1.59 -5.29 6.34
CA VAL A 71 1.14 -6.69 6.46
C VAL A 71 -0.13 -6.80 7.30
N PHE A 72 -0.21 -6.09 8.43
CA PHE A 72 -1.42 -6.07 9.26
C PHE A 72 -2.61 -5.45 8.53
N ILE A 73 -2.42 -4.41 7.72
CA ILE A 73 -3.49 -3.83 6.91
C ILE A 73 -3.98 -4.83 5.86
N MET A 74 -3.09 -5.55 5.17
CA MET A 74 -3.47 -6.61 4.23
C MET A 74 -4.24 -7.75 4.90
N LEU A 75 -3.81 -8.16 6.10
CA LEU A 75 -4.51 -9.16 6.90
C LEU A 75 -5.88 -8.66 7.35
N GLY A 76 -5.97 -7.41 7.83
CA GLY A 76 -7.21 -6.76 8.23
C GLY A 76 -8.22 -6.68 7.09
N MET A 77 -7.79 -6.31 5.89
CA MET A 77 -8.65 -6.29 4.71
C MET A 77 -9.13 -7.69 4.29
N THR A 78 -8.28 -8.71 4.42
CA THR A 78 -8.64 -10.11 4.15
C THR A 78 -9.75 -10.59 5.08
N VAL A 79 -9.63 -10.28 6.39
CA VAL A 79 -10.64 -10.62 7.39
C VAL A 79 -11.92 -9.81 7.16
N LEU A 80 -11.81 -8.53 6.84
CA LEU A 80 -12.94 -7.64 6.55
C LEU A 80 -13.81 -8.20 5.41
N TYR A 81 -13.20 -8.59 4.29
CA TYR A 81 -13.95 -9.18 3.17
C TYR A 81 -14.60 -10.51 3.53
N ARG A 82 -13.96 -11.35 4.35
CA ARG A 82 -14.60 -12.58 4.85
C ARG A 82 -15.83 -12.27 5.69
N ILE A 83 -15.74 -11.29 6.60
CA ILE A 83 -16.88 -10.88 7.42
C ILE A 83 -18.01 -10.34 6.54
N LEU A 84 -17.70 -9.40 5.63
CA LEU A 84 -18.69 -8.85 4.70
C LEU A 84 -19.34 -9.95 3.86
N PHE A 85 -18.56 -10.90 3.36
CA PHE A 85 -19.07 -12.05 2.61
C PHE A 85 -20.06 -12.90 3.43
N TYR A 86 -19.70 -13.23 4.68
CA TYR A 86 -20.60 -13.96 5.58
C TYR A 86 -21.86 -13.15 5.90
N LEU A 87 -21.76 -11.83 6.07
CA LEU A 87 -22.93 -10.97 6.25
C LEU A 87 -23.83 -10.99 5.02
N VAL A 88 -23.25 -10.84 3.82
CA VAL A 88 -24.00 -10.89 2.55
C VAL A 88 -24.72 -12.22 2.42
N ILE A 89 -24.06 -13.36 2.58
CA ILE A 89 -24.73 -14.67 2.49
C ILE A 89 -25.78 -14.82 3.59
N ARG A 90 -25.48 -14.42 4.83
CA ARG A 90 -26.39 -14.56 5.97
C ARG A 90 -27.68 -13.75 5.80
N PHE A 91 -27.61 -12.57 5.18
CA PHE A 91 -28.77 -11.73 4.95
C PHE A 91 -29.45 -12.00 3.60
N ALA A 92 -28.69 -12.28 2.53
CA ALA A 92 -29.23 -12.61 1.22
C ALA A 92 -30.00 -13.94 1.24
N SER A 93 -29.56 -14.94 2.02
CA SER A 93 -30.27 -16.21 2.17
C SER A 93 -31.66 -16.05 2.79
N LYS A 94 -31.86 -15.04 3.66
CA LYS A 94 -33.18 -14.79 4.28
C LYS A 94 -34.19 -14.16 3.31
N ASN A 95 -33.78 -13.78 2.10
CA ASN A 95 -34.61 -13.05 1.13
C ASN A 95 -35.13 -13.95 -0.03
N GLN A 96 -35.06 -15.28 0.11
CA GLN A 96 -35.42 -16.26 -0.92
C GLN A 96 -36.71 -17.05 -0.60
N ARG A 97 -37.66 -16.47 0.17
CA ARG A 97 -39.01 -17.04 0.30
C ARG A 97 -39.95 -16.35 -0.68
N THR A 98 -40.01 -16.88 -1.91
CA THR A 98 -41.18 -16.80 -2.79
C THR A 98 -41.44 -18.20 -3.31
#